data_AF-A0A813A3R1-F1
#
_entry.id   AF-A0A813A3R1-F1
#
_cell.length_a   1.000
_cell.length_b   1.000
_cell.length_c   1.000
_cell.angle_alpha   90.00
_cell.angle_beta   90.00
_cell.angle_gamma   90.00
#
_symmetry.space_group_name_H-M   'P 1'
#
loop_
_entity.id
_entity.type
_entity.pdbx_description
1 polymer ?
#
loop_
_entity_poly.entity_id
_entity_poly.type
_entity_poly.pdbx_seq_one_letter_code
_entity_poly.pdbx_strand_id
1 'polypeptide(L)'
;SLSNGRLRFRKGQSRAVQIFEFVTWFPPAQQKCRIIQTSTIGHIFGLDFEDGRPPDLADLFYANVKKTVEGAVAKNRIVEHIQELASEAEYLALWLDCDREGENICYEAWRLFSHACEENVYRAHFSALTQPEIKTAFKTLGRPDKQLAMAVDARQELDLKIGVAFTRLMTRTFLSLREHTA
;
A
#
# COMPACT_ATOMS: atom_id res chain seq x y z
N SER A 1 -12.03 -8.38 20.97
CA SER A 1 -12.45 -8.09 19.60
C SER A 1 -13.19 -6.76 19.52
N LEU A 2 -13.07 -6.03 18.40
CA LEU A 2 -13.84 -4.80 18.12
C LEU A 2 -15.31 -5.07 17.77
N SER A 3 -15.63 -6.27 17.27
CA SER A 3 -16.98 -6.64 16.85
C SER A 3 -17.94 -6.96 18.01
N ASN A 4 -17.44 -6.99 19.25
CA ASN A 4 -18.19 -7.39 20.45
C ASN A 4 -18.98 -8.71 20.25
N GLY A 5 -18.43 -9.65 19.46
CA GLY A 5 -19.02 -10.97 19.20
C GLY A 5 -20.03 -11.02 18.05
N ARG A 6 -20.33 -9.89 17.38
CA ARG A 6 -21.27 -9.82 16.24
C ARG A 6 -20.53 -9.53 14.94
N LEU A 7 -19.68 -10.47 14.53
CA LEU A 7 -18.91 -10.42 13.29
C LEU A 7 -19.67 -11.13 12.17
N ARG A 8 -19.76 -10.50 11.00
CA ARG A 8 -20.27 -11.10 9.77
C ARG A 8 -19.14 -11.23 8.75
N PHE A 9 -19.21 -12.30 7.96
CA PHE A 9 -18.27 -12.59 6.91
C PHE A 9 -18.95 -12.41 5.56
N ARG A 10 -18.27 -11.76 4.62
CA ARG A 10 -18.74 -11.56 3.25
C ARG A 10 -17.61 -11.86 2.27
N LYS A 11 -17.94 -12.48 1.14
CA LYS A 11 -17.01 -12.62 0.00
C LYS A 11 -17.10 -11.35 -0.84
N GLY A 12 -15.96 -10.83 -1.28
CA GLY A 12 -15.90 -9.71 -2.24
C GLY A 12 -15.36 -10.15 -3.60
N GLN A 13 -14.97 -9.18 -4.44
CA GLN A 13 -14.38 -9.46 -5.76
C GLN A 13 -13.11 -10.32 -5.69
N SER A 14 -12.22 -10.00 -4.75
CA SER A 14 -11.02 -10.81 -4.50
C SER A 14 -11.36 -12.04 -3.67
N ARG A 15 -10.87 -13.20 -4.10
CA ARG A 15 -10.93 -14.44 -3.31
C ARG A 15 -9.77 -14.58 -2.32
N ALA A 16 -8.74 -13.75 -2.45
CA ALA A 16 -7.52 -13.82 -1.64
C ALA A 16 -7.64 -13.08 -0.31
N VAL A 17 -8.55 -12.11 -0.22
CA VAL A 17 -8.82 -11.32 0.99
C VAL A 17 -10.29 -11.42 1.37
N GLN A 18 -10.56 -11.33 2.67
CA GLN A 18 -11.90 -11.49 3.24
C GLN A 18 -12.47 -10.16 3.69
N ILE A 19 -13.80 -10.04 3.68
CA ILE A 19 -14.50 -8.90 4.23
C ILE A 19 -15.12 -9.29 5.56
N PHE A 20 -14.80 -8.49 6.57
CA PHE A 20 -15.31 -8.59 7.93
C PHE A 20 -16.20 -7.39 8.22
N GLU A 21 -17.45 -7.63 8.58
CA GLU A 21 -18.41 -6.57 8.87
C GLU A 21 -18.92 -6.66 10.30
N PHE A 22 -19.02 -5.50 10.96
CA PHE A 22 -19.66 -5.39 12.27
C PHE A 22 -20.12 -3.96 12.51
N VAL A 23 -21.04 -3.78 13.46
CA VAL A 23 -21.52 -2.45 13.87
C VAL A 23 -20.89 -2.08 15.20
N THR A 24 -20.26 -0.92 15.27
CA THR A 24 -19.72 -0.38 16.52
C THR A 24 -19.78 1.15 16.51
N TRP A 25 -19.56 1.77 17.67
CA TRP A 25 -19.38 3.21 17.77
C TRP A 25 -18.07 3.62 17.08
N PHE A 26 -18.13 4.47 16.06
CA PHE A 26 -16.95 4.96 15.36
C PHE A 26 -16.62 6.38 15.83
N PRO A 27 -15.50 6.59 16.55
CA PRO A 27 -15.21 7.89 17.17
C PRO A 27 -15.18 9.06 16.19
N PRO A 28 -14.58 8.96 14.99
CA PRO A 28 -14.59 10.08 14.07
C PRO A 28 -15.97 10.56 13.65
N ALA A 29 -16.90 9.64 13.41
CA ALA A 29 -18.27 9.98 13.00
C ALA A 29 -19.20 10.29 14.19
N GLN A 30 -18.75 10.08 15.44
CA GLN A 30 -19.55 10.26 16.66
C GLN A 30 -20.92 9.55 16.62
N GLN A 31 -20.97 8.37 15.98
CA GLN A 31 -22.17 7.55 15.91
C GLN A 31 -21.85 6.07 15.71
N LYS A 32 -22.87 5.21 15.76
CA LYS A 32 -22.71 3.80 15.38
C LYS A 32 -22.62 3.67 13.86
N CYS A 33 -21.53 3.09 13.38
CA CYS A 33 -21.29 2.87 11.96
C CYS A 33 -21.16 1.37 11.67
N ARG A 34 -21.50 0.99 10.43
CA ARG A 34 -21.08 -0.29 9.87
C ARG A 34 -19.60 -0.17 9.53
N ILE A 35 -18.78 -0.98 10.20
CA ILE A 35 -17.36 -1.13 9.88
C ILE A 35 -17.23 -2.25 8.84
N ILE A 36 -16.56 -1.95 7.74
CA ILE A 36 -16.19 -2.89 6.68
C ILE A 36 -14.68 -2.99 6.72
N GLN A 37 -14.15 -4.14 7.15
CA GLN A 37 -12.73 -4.39 7.23
C GLN A 37 -12.32 -5.38 6.14
N THR A 38 -11.28 -5.03 5.40
CA THR A 38 -10.59 -5.91 4.44
C THR A 38 -9.07 -5.69 4.56
N SER A 39 -8.28 -6.30 3.69
CA SER A 39 -6.82 -6.16 3.65
C SER A 39 -6.30 -6.02 2.21
N THR A 40 -5.05 -5.57 2.08
CA THR A 40 -4.26 -5.69 0.85
C THR A 40 -3.43 -6.99 0.88
N ILE A 41 -2.57 -7.19 -0.11
CA ILE A 41 -1.57 -8.27 -0.14
C ILE A 41 -0.18 -7.64 -0.30
N GLY A 42 0.25 -6.87 0.71
CA GLY A 42 1.47 -6.06 0.65
C GLY A 42 1.27 -4.77 -0.15
N HIS A 43 2.32 -4.34 -0.87
CA HIS A 43 2.27 -3.19 -1.77
C HIS A 43 1.24 -3.40 -2.87
N ILE A 44 0.47 -2.35 -3.14
CA ILE A 44 -0.54 -2.34 -4.21
C ILE A 44 0.14 -2.04 -5.54
N PHE A 45 1.19 -1.21 -5.51
CA PHE A 45 1.91 -0.77 -6.69
C PHE A 45 3.40 -1.10 -6.61
N GLY A 46 3.93 -1.49 -7.76
CA GLY A 46 5.36 -1.60 -8.02
C GLY A 46 5.86 -0.39 -8.80
N LEU A 47 7.14 -0.07 -8.69
CA LEU A 47 7.78 1.03 -9.40
C LEU A 47 8.62 0.51 -10.56
N ASP A 48 8.41 1.05 -11.75
CA ASP A 48 9.21 0.71 -12.95
C ASP A 48 9.42 1.96 -13.83
N PHE A 49 10.33 1.89 -14.79
CA PHE A 49 10.52 2.94 -15.78
C PHE A 49 9.24 3.15 -16.60
N GLU A 50 8.97 4.40 -16.95
CA GLU A 50 7.73 4.77 -17.64
C GLU A 50 7.56 4.04 -18.99
N ASP A 51 8.64 3.84 -19.72
CA ASP A 51 8.66 3.12 -21.01
C ASP A 51 8.70 1.59 -20.86
N GLY A 52 8.70 1.06 -19.62
CA GLY A 52 8.79 -0.37 -19.32
C GLY A 52 10.14 -1.00 -19.71
N ARG A 53 11.13 -0.17 -20.03
CA ARG A 53 12.48 -0.59 -20.40
C ARG A 53 13.49 0.37 -19.77
N PRO A 54 14.62 -0.13 -19.27
CA PRO A 54 15.71 0.73 -18.84
C PRO A 54 16.22 1.63 -19.98
N PRO A 55 16.29 2.96 -19.81
CA PRO A 55 16.90 3.88 -20.77
C PRO A 55 18.42 3.66 -20.84
N ASP A 56 19.14 4.34 -21.74
CA ASP A 56 20.60 4.26 -21.74
C ASP A 56 21.23 4.80 -20.44
N LEU A 57 22.43 4.30 -20.11
CA LEU A 57 23.10 4.61 -18.84
C LEU A 57 23.31 6.11 -18.63
N ALA A 58 23.51 6.88 -19.72
CA ALA A 58 23.68 8.33 -19.67
C ALA A 58 22.41 9.05 -19.18
N ASP A 59 21.24 8.54 -19.51
CA ASP A 59 19.94 9.16 -19.22
C ASP A 59 19.22 8.52 -18.03
N LEU A 60 19.73 7.40 -17.51
CA LEU A 60 19.09 6.55 -16.50
C LEU A 60 18.64 7.28 -15.24
N PHE A 61 19.44 8.21 -14.73
CA PHE A 61 19.10 8.95 -13.52
C PHE A 61 18.01 10.00 -13.75
N TYR A 62 17.84 10.47 -14.98
CA TYR A 62 16.85 11.47 -15.37
C TYR A 62 15.56 10.85 -15.89
N ALA A 63 15.55 9.55 -16.20
CA ALA A 63 14.37 8.88 -16.70
C ALA A 63 13.24 8.85 -15.67
N ASN A 64 12.03 9.01 -16.21
CA ASN A 64 10.80 8.95 -15.44
C ASN A 64 10.50 7.51 -15.00
N VAL A 65 9.92 7.41 -13.81
CA VAL A 65 9.42 6.17 -13.23
C VAL A 65 7.92 6.33 -12.98
N LYS A 66 7.20 5.21 -13.03
CA LYS A 66 5.77 5.16 -12.76
C LYS A 66 5.44 4.01 -11.84
N LYS A 67 4.42 4.22 -11.00
CA LYS A 67 3.81 3.17 -10.20
C LYS A 67 2.76 2.42 -11.04
N THR A 68 2.89 1.10 -11.12
CA THR A 68 1.93 0.21 -11.78
C THR A 68 1.42 -0.84 -10.81
N VAL A 69 0.20 -1.32 -11.00
CA VAL A 69 -0.39 -2.34 -10.11
C VAL A 69 0.47 -3.59 -10.12
N GLU A 70 0.81 -4.09 -8.93
CA GLU A 70 1.62 -5.31 -8.77
C GLU A 70 0.92 -6.54 -9.39
N GLY A 71 1.71 -7.47 -9.94
CA GLY A 71 1.16 -8.62 -10.64
C GLY A 71 0.26 -9.50 -9.76
N ALA A 72 0.63 -9.69 -8.50
CA ALA A 72 -0.18 -10.43 -7.52
C ALA A 72 -1.48 -9.69 -7.17
N VAL A 73 -1.44 -8.36 -7.10
CA VAL A 73 -2.59 -7.49 -6.79
C VAL A 73 -3.58 -7.51 -7.94
N ALA A 74 -3.11 -7.38 -9.19
CA ALA A 74 -3.91 -7.48 -10.39
C ALA A 74 -4.54 -8.87 -10.55
N LYS A 75 -3.74 -9.94 -10.42
CA LYS A 75 -4.21 -11.33 -10.53
C LYS A 75 -5.33 -11.64 -9.52
N ASN A 76 -5.24 -11.09 -8.32
CA ASN A 76 -6.22 -11.30 -7.26
C ASN A 76 -7.33 -10.25 -7.23
N ARG A 77 -7.41 -9.34 -8.21
CA ARG A 77 -8.44 -8.28 -8.32
C ARG A 77 -8.58 -7.43 -7.04
N ILE A 78 -7.45 -7.11 -6.42
CA ILE A 78 -7.42 -6.40 -5.13
C ILE A 78 -7.82 -4.93 -5.30
N VAL A 79 -7.45 -4.30 -6.43
CA VAL A 79 -7.83 -2.91 -6.72
C VAL A 79 -9.35 -2.78 -6.80
N GLU A 80 -9.99 -3.62 -7.61
CA GLU A 80 -11.44 -3.63 -7.79
C GLU A 80 -12.16 -3.99 -6.49
N HIS A 81 -11.58 -4.91 -5.71
CA HIS A 81 -12.10 -5.26 -4.39
C HIS A 81 -12.12 -4.06 -3.44
N ILE A 82 -11.02 -3.31 -3.35
CA ILE A 82 -10.95 -2.14 -2.47
C ILE A 82 -11.85 -1.02 -2.98
N GLN A 83 -11.89 -0.76 -4.29
CA GLN A 83 -12.73 0.27 -4.89
C GLN A 83 -14.23 0.00 -4.71
N GLU A 84 -14.68 -1.26 -4.82
CA GLU A 84 -16.07 -1.65 -4.55
C GLU A 84 -16.46 -1.30 -3.11
N LEU A 85 -15.62 -1.67 -2.13
CA LEU A 85 -15.89 -1.38 -0.72
C LEU A 85 -15.79 0.10 -0.40
N ALA A 86 -14.85 0.81 -1.04
CA ALA A 86 -14.71 2.25 -0.91
C ALA A 86 -15.97 2.99 -1.38
N SER A 87 -16.64 2.50 -2.42
CA SER A 87 -17.91 3.08 -2.89
C SER A 87 -19.07 2.94 -1.88
N GLU A 88 -18.98 2.00 -0.94
CA GLU A 88 -19.95 1.81 0.14
C GLU A 88 -19.62 2.61 1.42
N ALA A 89 -18.48 3.29 1.47
CA ALA A 89 -17.91 3.86 2.67
C ALA A 89 -17.72 5.39 2.57
N GLU A 90 -17.89 6.06 3.70
CA GLU A 90 -17.66 7.52 3.83
C GLU A 90 -16.29 7.84 4.45
N TYR A 91 -15.81 6.95 5.33
CA TYR A 91 -14.57 7.09 6.09
C TYR A 91 -13.61 5.95 5.77
N LEU A 92 -12.31 6.28 5.75
CA LEU A 92 -11.24 5.31 5.60
C LEU A 92 -10.40 5.29 6.88
N ALA A 93 -10.30 4.13 7.54
CA ALA A 93 -9.38 3.92 8.66
C ALA A 93 -8.28 2.92 8.23
N LEU A 94 -7.04 3.35 8.30
CA LEU A 94 -5.86 2.62 7.85
C LEU A 94 -5.23 1.87 9.03
N TRP A 95 -5.05 0.55 8.86
CA TRP A 95 -4.64 -0.40 9.90
C TRP A 95 -3.38 -1.21 9.52
N LEU A 96 -2.53 -0.63 8.67
CA LEU A 96 -1.29 -1.27 8.23
C LEU A 96 -0.27 -1.26 9.37
N ASP A 97 0.81 -2.05 9.24
CA ASP A 97 1.88 -2.08 10.22
C ASP A 97 2.46 -0.67 10.47
N CYS A 98 2.85 -0.37 11.71
CA CYS A 98 3.25 0.99 12.11
C CYS A 98 4.75 1.24 11.86
N ASP A 99 5.16 1.10 10.60
CA ASP A 99 6.50 1.42 10.10
C ASP A 99 6.42 2.24 8.79
N ARG A 100 7.58 2.56 8.21
CA ARG A 100 7.65 3.36 6.97
C ARG A 100 6.97 2.68 5.78
N GLU A 101 7.12 1.37 5.63
CA GLU A 101 6.51 0.61 4.53
C GLU A 101 4.98 0.58 4.71
N GLY A 102 4.51 0.38 5.93
CA GLY A 102 3.09 0.44 6.26
C GLY A 102 2.48 1.82 5.99
N GLU A 103 3.19 2.92 6.27
CA GLU A 103 2.76 4.27 5.87
C GLU A 103 2.74 4.44 4.35
N ASN A 104 3.69 3.89 3.61
CA ASN A 104 3.64 3.93 2.14
C ASN A 104 2.42 3.19 1.60
N ILE A 105 2.16 1.97 2.07
CA ILE A 105 1.00 1.16 1.68
C ILE A 105 -0.31 1.84 2.09
N CYS A 106 -0.34 2.57 3.22
CA CYS A 106 -1.48 3.40 3.61
C CYS A 106 -1.87 4.40 2.51
N TYR A 107 -0.89 5.13 1.95
CA TYR A 107 -1.11 6.09 0.87
C TYR A 107 -1.47 5.41 -0.44
N GLU A 108 -0.93 4.23 -0.73
CA GLU A 108 -1.34 3.44 -1.89
C GLU A 108 -2.81 3.01 -1.80
N ALA A 109 -3.25 2.53 -0.64
CA ALA A 109 -4.63 2.14 -0.39
C ALA A 109 -5.58 3.35 -0.45
N TRP A 110 -5.17 4.49 0.14
CA TRP A 110 -5.94 5.73 0.07
C TRP A 110 -6.10 6.21 -1.38
N ARG A 111 -5.09 6.08 -2.24
CA ARG A 111 -5.22 6.43 -3.67
C ARG A 111 -6.34 5.68 -4.38
N LEU A 112 -6.69 4.47 -3.93
CA LEU A 112 -7.81 3.70 -4.48
C LEU A 112 -9.18 4.20 -3.97
N PHE A 113 -9.20 4.96 -2.88
CA PHE A 113 -10.39 5.56 -2.29
C PHE A 113 -10.61 6.97 -2.90
N SER A 114 -10.91 7.03 -4.20
CA SER A 114 -10.87 8.25 -5.01
C SER A 114 -11.84 9.37 -4.58
N HIS A 115 -12.83 9.08 -3.74
CA HIS A 115 -13.84 10.04 -3.28
C HIS A 115 -13.63 10.52 -1.84
N ALA A 116 -12.64 10.00 -1.12
CA ALA A 116 -12.40 10.42 0.27
C ALA A 116 -11.69 11.77 0.29
N CYS A 117 -12.36 12.75 0.89
CA CYS A 117 -11.69 13.93 1.41
C CYS A 117 -10.66 13.52 2.47
N GLU A 118 -9.54 14.22 2.53
CA GLU A 118 -8.47 13.99 3.53
C GLU A 118 -9.00 14.00 4.97
N GLU A 119 -10.04 14.78 5.24
CA GLU A 119 -10.71 14.85 6.52
C GLU A 119 -11.32 13.52 6.97
N ASN A 120 -11.68 12.64 6.04
CA ASN A 120 -12.31 11.35 6.30
C ASN A 120 -11.31 10.18 6.39
N VAL A 121 -10.00 10.47 6.31
CA VAL A 121 -8.95 9.46 6.28
C VAL A 121 -8.18 9.45 7.59
N TYR A 122 -8.17 8.29 8.24
CA TYR A 122 -7.66 8.10 9.58
C TYR A 122 -6.60 7.01 9.61
N ARG A 123 -5.70 7.10 10.57
CA ARG A 123 -4.61 6.15 10.78
C ARG A 123 -4.63 5.59 12.20
N ALA A 124 -4.81 4.28 12.32
CA ALA A 124 -4.66 3.58 13.60
C ALA A 124 -3.18 3.35 13.91
N HIS A 125 -2.76 3.65 15.14
CA HIS A 125 -1.39 3.39 15.59
C HIS A 125 -1.39 2.32 16.67
N PHE A 126 -0.63 1.25 16.45
CA PHE A 126 -0.50 0.11 17.36
C PHE A 126 0.88 -0.53 17.20
N SER A 127 1.40 -1.10 18.28
CA SER A 127 2.70 -1.76 18.37
C SER A 127 2.58 -3.28 18.59
N ALA A 128 1.43 -3.77 19.02
CA ALA A 128 1.10 -5.19 19.07
C ALA A 128 -0.39 -5.50 18.81
N LEU A 129 -0.66 -6.75 18.40
CA LEU A 129 -2.00 -7.25 18.10
C LEU A 129 -2.73 -7.74 19.36
N THR A 130 -2.68 -6.96 20.43
CA THR A 130 -3.37 -7.28 21.69
C THR A 130 -4.73 -6.59 21.76
N GLN A 131 -5.69 -7.21 22.44
CA GLN A 131 -7.04 -6.63 22.53
C GLN A 131 -7.08 -5.22 23.17
N PRO A 132 -6.35 -4.92 24.26
CA PRO A 132 -6.34 -3.57 24.83
C PRO A 132 -5.82 -2.54 23.83
N GLU A 133 -4.74 -2.86 23.14
CA GLU A 133 -4.06 -1.96 22.23
C GLU A 133 -4.87 -1.65 20.98
N ILE A 134 -5.45 -2.67 20.34
CA ILE A 134 -6.35 -2.48 19.20
C ILE A 134 -7.58 -1.64 19.59
N LYS A 135 -8.10 -1.82 20.81
CA LYS A 135 -9.20 -0.98 21.32
C LYS A 135 -8.78 0.47 21.54
N THR A 136 -7.57 0.69 22.04
CA THR A 136 -7.02 2.05 22.21
C THR A 136 -6.80 2.71 20.86
N ALA A 137 -6.11 2.03 19.92
CA ALA A 137 -5.86 2.52 18.57
C ALA A 137 -7.15 2.89 17.83
N PHE A 138 -8.21 2.09 17.96
CA PHE A 138 -9.51 2.38 17.35
C PHE A 138 -10.20 3.61 17.97
N LYS A 139 -9.94 3.91 19.25
CA LYS A 139 -10.49 5.09 19.94
C LYS A 139 -9.71 6.38 19.66
N THR A 140 -8.41 6.26 19.41
CA THR A 140 -7.48 7.38 19.25
C THR A 140 -6.86 7.38 17.85
N LEU A 141 -7.71 7.37 16.83
CA LEU A 141 -7.27 7.41 15.43
C LEU A 141 -6.60 8.75 15.12
N GLY A 142 -5.43 8.69 14.49
CA GLY A 142 -4.66 9.84 14.02
C GLY A 142 -4.81 10.06 12.51
N ARG A 143 -3.81 10.71 11.91
CA ARG A 143 -3.69 10.94 10.47
C ARG A 143 -2.46 10.19 9.92
N PRO A 144 -2.49 9.74 8.65
CA PRO A 144 -1.33 9.07 8.04
C PRO A 144 -0.20 10.07 7.76
N ASP A 145 1.05 9.64 7.87
CA ASP A 145 2.22 10.51 7.72
C ASP A 145 2.77 10.47 6.29
N LYS A 146 2.54 11.57 5.55
CA LYS A 146 2.97 11.70 4.16
C LYS A 146 4.49 11.67 4.00
N GLN A 147 5.24 12.19 4.97
CA GLN A 147 6.70 12.30 4.86
C GLN A 147 7.35 10.92 4.96
N LEU A 148 6.82 10.03 5.79
CA LEU A 148 7.27 8.64 5.85
C LEU A 148 6.97 7.89 4.55
N ALA A 149 5.77 8.07 3.99
CA ALA A 149 5.42 7.48 2.70
C ALA A 149 6.33 8.00 1.57
N MET A 150 6.58 9.32 1.50
CA MET A 150 7.48 9.92 0.51
C MET A 150 8.93 9.45 0.65
N ALA A 151 9.40 9.18 1.88
CA ALA A 151 10.74 8.65 2.10
C ALA A 151 10.89 7.24 1.51
N VAL A 152 9.84 6.41 1.59
CA VAL A 152 9.81 5.09 0.95
C VAL A 152 9.79 5.22 -0.57
N ASP A 153 8.97 6.11 -1.12
CA ASP A 153 8.93 6.36 -2.57
C ASP A 153 10.31 6.79 -3.11
N ALA A 154 10.97 7.73 -2.41
CA ALA A 154 12.31 8.18 -2.78
C ALA A 154 13.33 7.03 -2.72
N ARG A 155 13.27 6.18 -1.70
CA ARG A 155 14.14 5.01 -1.59
C ARG A 155 13.91 4.03 -2.75
N GLN A 156 12.64 3.71 -3.05
CA GLN A 156 12.29 2.79 -4.14
C GLN A 156 12.81 3.28 -5.50
N GLU A 157 12.70 4.59 -5.79
CA GLU A 157 13.22 5.17 -7.04
C GLU A 157 14.75 5.10 -7.11
N LEU A 158 15.44 5.44 -6.01
CA LEU A 158 16.90 5.34 -5.93
C LEU A 158 17.36 3.90 -6.12
N ASP A 159 16.74 2.95 -5.43
CA ASP A 159 17.07 1.53 -5.52
C ASP A 159 16.88 1.00 -6.95
N LEU A 160 15.80 1.40 -7.64
CA LEU A 160 15.56 1.05 -9.04
C LEU A 160 16.65 1.60 -9.96
N LYS A 161 16.91 2.91 -9.89
CA LYS A 161 17.87 3.59 -10.79
C LYS A 161 19.30 3.11 -10.55
N ILE A 162 19.74 3.08 -9.29
CA ILE A 162 21.09 2.64 -8.92
C ILE A 162 21.25 1.15 -9.21
N GLY A 163 20.27 0.31 -8.83
CA GLY A 163 20.31 -1.13 -9.07
C GLY A 163 20.47 -1.46 -10.54
N VAL A 164 19.71 -0.81 -11.42
CA VAL A 164 19.82 -1.00 -12.87
C VAL A 164 21.13 -0.46 -13.43
N ALA A 165 21.61 0.69 -12.94
CA ALA A 165 22.89 1.27 -13.37
C ALA A 165 24.05 0.31 -13.13
N PHE A 166 24.21 -0.14 -11.88
CA PHE A 166 25.29 -1.02 -11.47
C PHE A 166 25.17 -2.39 -12.12
N THR A 167 23.96 -2.96 -12.20
CA THR A 167 23.74 -4.25 -12.86
C THR A 167 24.19 -4.20 -14.32
N ARG A 168 23.77 -3.18 -15.08
CA ARG A 168 24.15 -3.06 -16.50
C ARG A 168 25.63 -2.79 -16.69
N LEU A 169 26.24 -1.95 -15.85
CA LEU A 169 27.67 -1.68 -15.93
C LEU A 169 28.47 -2.96 -15.66
N MET A 170 28.17 -3.68 -14.58
CA MET A 170 28.86 -4.91 -14.22
C MET A 170 28.67 -6.01 -15.27
N THR A 171 27.44 -6.21 -15.76
CA THR A 171 27.16 -7.21 -16.80
C THR A 171 27.91 -6.89 -18.10
N ARG A 172 27.90 -5.62 -18.55
CA ARG A 172 28.62 -5.22 -19.78
C ARG A 172 30.12 -5.41 -19.64
N THR A 173 30.72 -4.98 -18.53
CA THR A 173 32.16 -5.13 -18.27
C THR A 173 32.56 -6.61 -18.24
N PHE A 174 31.78 -7.47 -17.58
CA PHE A 174 32.09 -8.89 -17.48
C PHE A 174 31.99 -9.62 -18.84
N LEU A 175 30.97 -9.29 -19.64
CA LEU A 175 30.82 -9.87 -20.98
C LEU A 175 31.96 -9.45 -21.92
N SER A 176 32.36 -8.17 -21.90
CA SER A 176 33.49 -7.67 -22.68
C SER A 176 34.82 -8.33 -22.28
N LEU A 177 35.07 -8.51 -20.98
CA LEU A 177 36.27 -9.22 -20.51
C LEU A 177 36.29 -10.67 -21.01
N ARG A 178 35.14 -11.36 -21.01
CA ARG A 178 35.04 -12.73 -21.50
C ARG A 178 35.37 -12.85 -22.99
N GLU A 179 34.93 -11.90 -23.81
CA GLU A 179 35.25 -11.84 -25.25
C GLU A 179 36.73 -11.58 -25.53
N HIS A 180 37.45 -10.91 -24.62
CA HIS A 180 38.90 -10.68 -24.75
C HIS A 180 39.78 -11.82 -24.23
N THR A 181 39.21 -12.74 -23.44
CA THR A 181 39.92 -13.91 -22.89
C THR A 181 39.63 -15.23 -23.63
N ALA A 182 38.78 -15.20 -24.65
CA ALA A 182 38.43 -16.33 -25.51
C ALA A 182 39.05 -16.18 -26.90
#